data_AF-A0AAD7V1G1-F1
#
_entry.id   AF-A0AAD7V1G1-F1
#
_cell.length_a   1.000
_cell.length_b   1.000
_cell.length_c   1.000
_cell.angle_alpha   90.00
_cell.angle_beta   90.00
_cell.angle_gamma   90.00
#
_symmetry.space_group_name_H-M   'P 1'
#
loop_
_entity.id
_entity.type
_entity.pdbx_description
1 polymer ?
#
loop_
_entity_poly.entity_id
_entity_poly.type
_entity_poly.pdbx_seq_one_letter_code
_entity_poly.pdbx_strand_id
1 'polypeptide(L)'
;MKWTDAKGPMGVNRDQVVLEWLKQPGNYERFVAAGGYAKRLGRADETKHDVAGLVCTSLQNAGFEGISEHAVAIKLSIMVKRFKRAHALATTGGRRKTILRAFPHYYELVDHIRDAACDDERQGTDLICKIQRHNIIQGDRLRHNRMTRMADHGDNLIVQEAHQSQSTRTTTVHLQNGPEMVESFHHRQLYQMMNQLLQQQQQILDQQSRRDRLQELELHVSLIQRMTEAGFTKEEIGEQLQKFQQ
;
A
#
# COMPACT_ATOMS: atom_id res chain seq x y z
N MET A 1 -24.37 -2.29 10.73
CA MET A 1 -24.47 -3.54 11.53
C MET A 1 -23.73 -3.36 12.85
N LYS A 2 -24.25 -3.85 13.98
CA LYS A 2 -23.55 -3.78 15.28
C LYS A 2 -22.54 -4.92 15.39
N TRP A 3 -21.28 -4.60 15.73
CA TRP A 3 -20.28 -5.60 16.08
C TRP A 3 -20.59 -6.12 17.48
N THR A 4 -20.88 -7.42 17.63
CA THR A 4 -21.33 -8.02 18.88
C THR A 4 -20.35 -9.08 19.36
N ASP A 5 -20.21 -9.20 20.69
CA ASP A 5 -19.36 -10.21 21.33
C ASP A 5 -20.06 -11.58 21.49
N ALA A 6 -21.21 -11.76 20.84
CA ALA A 6 -21.93 -13.02 20.84
C ALA A 6 -21.07 -14.14 20.23
N LYS A 7 -21.07 -15.31 20.88
CA LYS A 7 -20.44 -16.51 20.34
C LYS A 7 -21.18 -16.94 19.08
N GLY A 8 -20.43 -17.22 18.03
CA GLY A 8 -20.93 -17.73 16.77
C GLY A 8 -21.26 -19.22 16.82
N PRO A 9 -21.74 -19.77 15.69
CA PRO A 9 -22.17 -21.17 15.59
C PRO A 9 -21.05 -22.18 15.87
N MET A 10 -19.79 -21.79 15.67
CA MET A 10 -18.62 -22.64 15.97
C MET A 10 -18.02 -22.39 17.37
N GLY A 11 -18.75 -21.69 18.26
CA GLY A 11 -18.28 -21.38 19.62
C GLY A 11 -17.19 -20.29 19.71
N VAL A 12 -16.67 -19.82 18.57
CA VAL A 12 -15.74 -18.70 18.45
C VAL A 12 -16.49 -17.37 18.41
N ASN A 13 -15.90 -16.31 18.94
CA ASN A 13 -16.46 -14.95 18.80
C ASN A 13 -15.84 -14.24 17.58
N ARG A 14 -16.46 -13.16 17.11
CA ARG A 14 -15.96 -12.40 15.94
C ARG A 14 -14.58 -11.80 16.17
N ASP A 15 -14.30 -11.36 17.40
CA ASP A 15 -13.01 -10.80 17.78
C ASP A 15 -11.89 -11.83 17.67
N GLN A 16 -12.16 -13.08 18.00
CA GLN A 16 -11.23 -14.20 17.93
C GLN A 16 -10.88 -14.47 16.48
N VAL A 17 -11.86 -14.50 15.57
CA VAL A 17 -11.59 -14.70 14.14
C VAL A 17 -10.69 -13.59 13.61
N VAL A 18 -10.93 -12.34 14.01
CA VAL A 18 -10.08 -11.21 13.63
C VAL A 18 -8.69 -11.30 14.26
N LEU A 19 -8.59 -11.74 15.52
CA LEU A 19 -7.31 -11.96 16.21
C LEU A 19 -6.50 -13.06 15.54
N GLU A 20 -7.10 -14.20 15.23
CA GLU A 20 -6.44 -15.30 14.53
C GLU A 20 -5.95 -14.86 13.16
N TRP A 21 -6.72 -14.05 12.44
CA TRP A 21 -6.25 -13.46 11.18
C TRP A 21 -5.05 -12.52 11.39
N LEU A 22 -5.06 -11.68 12.44
CA LEU A 22 -3.94 -10.78 12.76
C LEU A 22 -2.68 -11.53 13.23
N LYS A 23 -2.81 -12.73 13.81
CA LYS A 23 -1.68 -13.57 14.22
C LYS A 23 -0.94 -14.20 13.03
N GLN A 24 -1.55 -14.26 11.86
CA GLN A 24 -0.89 -14.77 10.67
C GLN A 24 0.24 -13.81 10.24
N PRO A 25 1.43 -14.33 9.87
CA PRO A 25 2.57 -13.49 9.51
C PRO A 25 2.26 -12.51 8.38
N GLY A 26 2.61 -11.22 8.55
CA GLY A 26 2.46 -10.19 7.53
C GLY A 26 1.07 -9.55 7.45
N ASN A 27 0.04 -10.13 8.07
CA ASN A 27 -1.32 -9.60 7.96
C ASN A 27 -1.50 -8.27 8.71
N TYR A 28 -0.84 -8.11 9.86
CA TYR A 28 -0.84 -6.85 10.59
C TYR A 28 -0.18 -5.74 9.76
N GLU A 29 1.00 -5.98 9.23
CA GLU A 29 1.78 -5.05 8.41
C GLU A 29 1.00 -4.67 7.15
N ARG A 30 0.42 -5.66 6.47
CA ARG A 30 -0.43 -5.48 5.30
C ARG A 30 -1.61 -4.56 5.60
N PHE A 31 -2.33 -4.77 6.70
CA PHE A 31 -3.45 -3.90 7.07
C PHE A 31 -3.01 -2.48 7.45
N VAL A 32 -1.86 -2.33 8.11
CA VAL A 32 -1.28 -1.02 8.46
C VAL A 32 -0.85 -0.27 7.20
N ALA A 33 -0.20 -0.95 6.26
CA ALA A 33 0.27 -0.41 4.99
C ALA A 33 -0.87 -0.03 4.04
N ALA A 34 -2.01 -0.74 4.09
CA ALA A 34 -3.19 -0.49 3.26
C ALA A 34 -3.94 0.84 3.53
N GLY A 35 -3.34 1.74 4.30
CA GLY A 35 -3.89 3.05 4.65
C GLY A 35 -4.02 4.00 3.45
N GLY A 36 -5.04 4.88 3.52
CA GLY A 36 -5.33 5.83 2.44
C GLY A 36 -4.18 6.81 2.11
N TYR A 37 -3.22 7.00 3.01
CA TYR A 37 -2.02 7.80 2.75
C TYR A 37 -1.06 7.08 1.80
N ALA A 38 -0.78 5.79 2.04
CA ALA A 38 0.10 5.00 1.19
C ALA A 38 -0.44 4.85 -0.24
N LYS A 39 -1.77 4.70 -0.40
CA LYS A 39 -2.43 4.71 -1.72
C LYS A 39 -2.25 6.03 -2.47
N ARG A 40 -2.38 7.17 -1.78
CA ARG A 40 -2.17 8.50 -2.42
C ARG A 40 -0.73 8.71 -2.89
N LEU A 41 0.22 8.02 -2.28
CA LEU A 41 1.63 8.03 -2.68
C LEU A 41 1.97 6.94 -3.71
N GLY A 42 1.00 6.14 -4.15
CA GLY A 42 1.23 5.01 -5.07
C GLY A 42 2.08 3.89 -4.45
N ARG A 43 2.16 3.82 -3.12
CA ARG A 43 3.00 2.87 -2.36
C ARG A 43 2.25 1.66 -1.82
N ALA A 44 0.94 1.60 -2.01
CA ALA A 44 0.11 0.51 -1.53
C ALA A 44 -0.68 -0.10 -2.68
N ASP A 45 -0.50 -1.40 -2.86
CA ASP A 45 -1.20 -2.20 -3.86
C ASP A 45 -2.64 -2.50 -3.44
N GLU A 46 -2.96 -2.34 -2.16
CA GLU A 46 -4.23 -2.73 -1.56
C GLU A 46 -4.79 -1.67 -0.62
N THR A 47 -6.11 -1.61 -0.54
CA THR A 47 -6.83 -0.76 0.40
C THR A 47 -7.23 -1.53 1.65
N LYS A 48 -7.48 -0.82 2.76
CA LYS A 48 -8.08 -1.42 3.97
C LYS A 48 -9.40 -2.15 3.68
N HIS A 49 -10.11 -1.77 2.63
CA HIS A 49 -11.34 -2.42 2.23
C HIS A 49 -11.04 -3.80 1.64
N ASP A 50 -10.05 -3.88 0.73
CA ASP A 50 -9.60 -5.14 0.11
C ASP A 50 -9.10 -6.13 1.17
N VAL A 51 -8.28 -5.65 2.11
CA VAL A 51 -7.81 -6.45 3.24
C VAL A 51 -8.97 -6.88 4.14
N ALA A 52 -9.97 -6.02 4.36
CA ALA A 52 -11.16 -6.37 5.13
C ALA A 52 -12.04 -7.42 4.42
N GLY A 53 -12.04 -7.48 3.10
CA GLY A 53 -12.69 -8.54 2.31
C GLY A 53 -12.16 -9.93 2.64
N LEU A 54 -10.85 -10.07 2.84
CA LEU A 54 -10.24 -11.34 3.26
C LEU A 54 -10.72 -11.75 4.66
N VAL A 55 -10.80 -10.80 5.59
CA VAL A 55 -11.29 -11.06 6.94
C VAL A 55 -12.79 -11.37 6.95
N CYS A 56 -13.58 -10.75 6.07
CA CYS A 56 -14.98 -11.12 5.84
C CYS A 56 -15.10 -12.59 5.41
N THR A 57 -14.23 -13.06 4.51
CA THR A 57 -14.19 -14.47 4.09
C THR A 57 -13.92 -15.39 5.28
N SER A 58 -12.94 -15.05 6.13
CA SER A 58 -12.66 -15.80 7.37
C SER A 58 -13.85 -15.81 8.34
N LEU A 59 -14.58 -14.68 8.46
CA LEU A 59 -15.78 -14.59 9.29
C LEU A 59 -16.93 -15.43 8.74
N GLN A 60 -17.13 -15.45 7.42
CA GLN A 60 -18.12 -16.29 6.75
C GLN A 60 -17.80 -17.77 6.96
N ASN A 61 -16.54 -18.18 6.82
CA ASN A 61 -16.09 -19.54 7.09
C ASN A 61 -16.33 -19.98 8.54
N ALA A 62 -16.34 -19.03 9.49
CA ALA A 62 -16.69 -19.26 10.89
C ALA A 62 -18.21 -19.20 11.17
N GLY A 63 -19.05 -19.07 10.13
CA GLY A 63 -20.50 -19.02 10.21
C GLY A 63 -21.07 -17.64 10.58
N PHE A 64 -20.31 -16.56 10.40
CA PHE A 64 -20.82 -15.20 10.56
C PHE A 64 -21.16 -14.57 9.21
N GLU A 65 -22.46 -14.41 8.95
CA GLU A 65 -22.96 -13.83 7.70
C GLU A 65 -23.34 -12.36 7.83
N GLY A 66 -23.40 -11.66 6.69
CA GLY A 66 -23.90 -10.28 6.59
C GLY A 66 -23.00 -9.19 7.17
N ILE A 67 -21.77 -9.51 7.57
CA ILE A 67 -20.81 -8.52 8.06
C ILE A 67 -20.21 -7.77 6.86
N SER A 68 -20.33 -6.45 6.85
CA SER A 68 -19.75 -5.63 5.79
C SER A 68 -18.24 -5.43 5.97
N GLU A 69 -17.52 -5.37 4.86
CA GLU A 69 -16.08 -5.06 4.80
C GLU A 69 -15.75 -3.75 5.52
N HIS A 70 -16.62 -2.74 5.36
CA HIS A 70 -16.49 -1.48 6.09
C HIS A 70 -16.51 -1.65 7.62
N ALA A 71 -17.40 -2.49 8.14
CA ALA A 71 -17.47 -2.76 9.59
C ALA A 71 -16.22 -3.48 10.10
N VAL A 72 -15.71 -4.43 9.30
CA VAL A 72 -14.46 -5.15 9.59
C VAL A 72 -13.26 -4.20 9.57
N ALA A 73 -13.15 -3.32 8.56
CA ALA A 73 -12.08 -2.32 8.46
C ALA A 73 -12.08 -1.35 9.65
N ILE A 74 -13.26 -0.94 10.13
CA ILE A 74 -13.41 -0.13 11.36
C ILE A 74 -12.90 -0.93 12.56
N LYS A 75 -13.34 -2.18 12.73
CA LYS A 75 -12.94 -3.01 13.87
C LYS A 75 -11.43 -3.24 13.89
N LEU A 76 -10.84 -3.64 12.77
CA LEU A 76 -9.39 -3.80 12.62
C LEU A 76 -8.66 -2.50 12.98
N SER A 77 -9.15 -1.35 12.50
CA SER A 77 -8.56 -0.05 12.84
C SER A 77 -8.61 0.25 14.35
N ILE A 78 -9.69 -0.11 15.04
CA ILE A 78 -9.79 0.03 16.50
C ILE A 78 -8.82 -0.91 17.22
N MET A 79 -8.74 -2.17 16.79
CA MET A 79 -7.84 -3.16 17.38
C MET A 79 -6.38 -2.77 17.22
N VAL A 80 -5.96 -2.37 16.02
CA VAL A 80 -4.60 -1.88 15.75
C VAL A 80 -4.28 -0.65 16.60
N LYS A 81 -5.19 0.32 16.74
CA LYS A 81 -4.98 1.49 17.62
C LYS A 81 -4.80 1.07 19.09
N ARG A 82 -5.60 0.13 19.58
CA ARG A 82 -5.49 -0.39 20.95
C ARG A 82 -4.19 -1.16 21.16
N PHE A 83 -3.81 -2.00 20.19
CA PHE A 83 -2.53 -2.72 20.20
C PHE A 83 -1.35 -1.74 20.25
N LYS A 84 -1.28 -0.74 19.35
CA LYS A 84 -0.22 0.27 19.36
C LYS A 84 -0.11 0.99 20.71
N ARG A 85 -1.24 1.35 21.32
CA ARG A 85 -1.28 1.95 22.66
C ARG A 85 -0.75 0.99 23.73
N ALA A 86 -1.16 -0.27 23.71
CA ALA A 86 -0.70 -1.29 24.65
C ALA A 86 0.79 -1.60 24.47
N HIS A 87 1.27 -1.63 23.23
CA HIS A 87 2.67 -1.81 22.88
C HIS A 87 3.53 -0.65 23.38
N ALA A 88 3.10 0.60 23.16
CA ALA A 88 3.78 1.78 23.73
C ALA A 88 3.83 1.77 25.26
N LEU A 89 2.80 1.25 25.93
CA LEU A 89 2.81 1.05 27.38
C LEU A 89 3.77 -0.07 27.78
N ALA A 90 3.90 -1.14 26.98
CA ALA A 90 4.82 -2.23 27.26
C ALA A 90 6.28 -1.80 27.09
N THR A 91 6.60 -1.08 26.01
CA THR A 91 7.96 -0.59 25.72
C THR A 91 8.43 0.46 26.74
N THR A 92 7.52 1.23 27.33
CA THR A 92 7.82 2.19 28.41
C THR A 92 7.89 1.56 29.81
N GLY A 93 7.80 0.22 29.92
CA GLY A 93 7.87 -0.49 31.20
C GLY A 93 6.58 -0.45 32.02
N GLY A 94 5.43 -0.26 31.37
CA GLY A 94 4.12 -0.27 31.99
C GLY A 94 3.78 -1.59 32.67
N ARG A 95 2.97 -1.53 33.73
CA ARG A 95 2.52 -2.74 34.45
C ARG A 95 1.61 -3.59 33.56
N ARG A 96 1.76 -4.92 33.65
CA ARG A 96 0.94 -5.92 32.93
C ARG A 96 -0.57 -5.63 32.98
N LYS A 97 -1.11 -5.30 34.15
CA LYS A 97 -2.54 -4.97 34.34
C LYS A 97 -2.97 -3.75 33.51
N THR A 98 -2.10 -2.75 33.37
CA THR A 98 -2.38 -1.53 32.59
C THR A 98 -2.34 -1.82 31.09
N ILE A 99 -1.40 -2.66 30.64
CA ILE A 99 -1.29 -3.10 29.25
C ILE A 99 -2.52 -3.90 28.84
N LEU A 100 -2.90 -4.91 29.62
CA LEU A 100 -4.10 -5.73 29.39
C LEU A 100 -5.40 -4.92 29.44
N ARG A 101 -5.47 -3.86 30.25
CA ARG A 101 -6.61 -2.95 30.25
C ARG A 101 -6.72 -2.14 28.95
N ALA A 102 -5.59 -1.79 28.34
CA ALA A 102 -5.56 -1.08 27.06
C ALA A 102 -5.92 -2.01 25.89
N PHE A 103 -5.40 -3.23 25.91
CA PHE A 103 -5.71 -4.26 24.93
C PHE A 103 -5.63 -5.65 25.58
N PRO A 104 -6.76 -6.33 25.83
CA PRO A 104 -6.78 -7.61 26.54
C PRO A 104 -5.95 -8.72 25.89
N HIS A 105 -5.85 -8.72 24.55
CA HIS A 105 -5.16 -9.75 23.78
C HIS A 105 -3.73 -9.37 23.41
N TYR A 106 -3.10 -8.45 24.16
CA TYR A 106 -1.78 -7.92 23.82
C TYR A 106 -0.71 -9.01 23.73
N TYR A 107 -0.57 -9.82 24.78
CA TYR A 107 0.47 -10.84 24.83
C TYR A 107 0.21 -12.02 23.88
N GLU A 108 -1.04 -12.23 23.48
CA GLU A 108 -1.36 -13.23 22.45
C GLU A 108 -0.97 -12.78 21.04
N LEU A 109 -0.74 -11.48 20.84
CA LEU A 109 -0.54 -10.90 19.50
C LEU A 109 0.88 -10.37 19.31
N VAL A 110 1.53 -9.90 20.38
CA VAL A 110 2.87 -9.31 20.32
C VAL A 110 3.93 -10.30 19.80
N ASP A 111 3.82 -11.58 20.14
CA ASP A 111 4.79 -12.60 19.69
C ASP A 111 4.68 -12.90 18.19
N HIS A 112 3.53 -12.55 17.57
CA HIS A 112 3.25 -12.79 16.16
C HIS A 112 3.51 -11.57 15.28
N ILE A 113 3.33 -10.37 15.84
CA ILE A 113 3.68 -9.12 15.19
C ILE A 113 5.14 -8.84 15.53
N ARG A 114 6.06 -9.42 14.73
CA ARG A 114 7.50 -9.13 14.85
C ARG A 114 7.71 -7.61 14.86
N ASP A 115 8.64 -7.14 15.71
CA ASP A 115 8.99 -5.73 15.93
C ASP A 115 9.30 -4.98 14.62
N ALA A 116 8.27 -4.52 13.91
CA ALA A 116 8.37 -3.58 12.80
C ALA A 116 8.49 -2.12 13.31
N ALA A 117 8.89 -1.92 14.57
CA ALA A 117 8.83 -0.61 15.23
C ALA A 117 10.04 -0.34 16.14
N CYS A 118 11.22 -0.35 15.54
CA CYS A 118 12.20 0.70 15.81
C CYS A 118 12.67 1.23 14.46
N ASP A 119 11.82 1.99 13.78
CA ASP A 119 12.21 3.19 13.04
C ASP A 119 10.95 3.91 12.52
N ASP A 120 10.85 5.18 12.91
CA ASP A 120 10.08 6.29 12.32
C ASP A 120 8.57 6.15 12.05
N GLU A 121 7.76 6.83 12.87
CA GLU A 121 6.76 7.81 12.40
C GLU A 121 6.12 8.51 13.62
N ARG A 122 6.92 9.36 14.28
CA ARG A 122 6.38 10.49 15.05
C ARG A 122 6.15 11.65 14.08
N GLN A 123 5.12 11.57 13.24
CA GLN A 123 4.54 12.73 12.55
C GLN A 123 3.29 12.30 11.78
N GLY A 124 2.11 12.78 12.18
CA GLY A 124 0.98 12.80 11.24
C GLY A 124 -0.43 12.57 11.78
N THR A 125 -0.64 12.17 13.04
CA THR A 125 -2.02 11.90 13.53
C THR A 125 -2.62 12.96 14.46
N ASP A 126 -1.85 13.96 14.90
CA ASP A 126 -2.35 14.99 15.85
C ASP A 126 -2.96 16.24 15.19
N LEU A 127 -3.01 16.33 13.86
CA LEU A 127 -3.57 17.49 13.15
C LEU A 127 -5.02 17.32 12.65
N ILE A 128 -5.63 16.13 12.79
CA ILE A 128 -7.00 15.85 12.30
C ILE A 128 -8.03 15.84 13.46
N CYS A 129 -7.83 16.68 14.47
CA CYS A 129 -8.85 16.96 15.50
C CYS A 129 -9.12 18.46 15.73
N LYS A 130 -8.59 19.37 14.90
CA LYS A 130 -8.83 20.82 15.05
C LYS A 130 -9.48 21.54 13.86
N ILE A 131 -9.66 20.90 12.70
CA ILE A 131 -10.22 21.56 11.49
C ILE A 131 -11.72 21.24 11.32
N GLN A 132 -12.53 21.38 12.38
CA GLN A 132 -13.98 21.17 12.27
C GLN A 132 -14.82 22.04 13.21
N ARG A 133 -14.39 23.27 13.53
CA ARG A 133 -15.18 24.20 14.36
C ARG A 133 -15.24 25.66 13.93
N HIS A 134 -14.72 26.06 12.77
CA HIS A 134 -14.82 27.46 12.34
C HIS A 134 -15.06 27.55 10.84
N ASN A 135 -16.27 27.25 10.39
CA ASN A 135 -16.86 27.79 9.14
C ASN A 135 -18.31 27.29 9.01
N ILE A 136 -19.16 27.74 9.94
CA ILE A 136 -20.61 27.84 9.69
C ILE A 136 -20.95 29.30 10.01
N ILE A 137 -21.72 29.93 9.11
CA ILE A 137 -22.26 31.30 9.14
C ILE A 137 -21.36 32.41 8.59
N GLN A 138 -21.42 32.62 7.28
CA GLN A 138 -21.98 33.86 6.71
C GLN A 138 -22.21 33.63 5.22
N GLY A 139 -23.48 33.57 4.82
CA GLY A 139 -23.84 33.77 3.44
C GLY A 139 -23.68 35.24 3.11
N ASP A 140 -23.13 35.54 1.94
CA ASP A 140 -23.83 36.50 1.11
C ASP A 140 -23.56 36.30 -0.38
N ARG A 141 -24.63 36.63 -1.09
CA ARG A 141 -24.87 36.58 -2.52
C ARG A 141 -23.74 37.21 -3.33
N LEU A 142 -23.49 36.66 -4.53
CA LEU A 142 -23.47 37.44 -5.77
C LEU A 142 -23.67 36.51 -6.97
N ARG A 143 -24.90 36.56 -7.51
CA ARG A 143 -25.24 36.23 -8.89
C ARG A 143 -24.79 37.38 -9.81
N HIS A 144 -24.75 37.10 -11.12
CA HIS A 144 -24.47 37.98 -12.30
C HIS A 144 -23.01 37.88 -12.76
N ASN A 145 -22.65 37.61 -14.02
CA ASN A 145 -23.35 37.76 -15.30
C ASN A 145 -22.85 36.73 -16.33
N ARG A 146 -23.76 36.23 -17.16
CA ARG A 146 -23.52 35.42 -18.38
C ARG A 146 -24.17 36.15 -19.56
N MET A 147 -23.49 36.15 -20.71
CA MET A 147 -23.84 36.74 -22.03
C MET A 147 -23.63 38.26 -22.14
N THR A 148 -23.05 38.84 -23.21
CA THR A 148 -23.24 38.55 -24.65
C THR A 148 -22.17 39.25 -25.53
N ARG A 149 -22.00 38.77 -26.79
CA ARG A 149 -21.50 39.45 -28.03
C ARG A 149 -19.97 39.64 -28.21
N MET A 150 -19.33 39.49 -29.38
CA MET A 150 -19.72 39.42 -30.81
C MET A 150 -18.79 38.45 -31.60
N ALA A 151 -19.28 37.97 -32.75
CA ALA A 151 -18.48 37.49 -33.89
C ALA A 151 -17.68 38.66 -34.53
N ASP A 152 -16.54 38.41 -35.17
CA ASP A 152 -16.40 38.47 -36.64
C ASP A 152 -14.94 38.34 -37.13
N HIS A 153 -14.76 37.49 -38.15
CA HIS A 153 -13.83 37.54 -39.29
C HIS A 153 -12.30 37.65 -39.14
N GLY A 154 -11.60 36.76 -39.86
CA GLY A 154 -10.35 37.11 -40.55
C GLY A 154 -9.32 36.00 -40.70
N ASP A 155 -9.50 35.12 -41.68
CA ASP A 155 -8.44 34.28 -42.24
C ASP A 155 -7.21 35.13 -42.66
N ASN A 156 -6.00 34.62 -42.41
CA ASN A 156 -4.94 34.70 -43.42
C ASN A 156 -3.81 33.71 -43.16
N LEU A 157 -3.83 32.67 -43.99
CA LEU A 157 -2.76 31.75 -44.30
C LEU A 157 -1.76 32.47 -45.23
N ILE A 158 -0.50 32.66 -44.84
CA ILE A 158 0.60 32.87 -45.80
C ILE A 158 1.78 31.98 -45.42
N VAL A 159 2.02 31.01 -46.30
CA VAL A 159 3.24 30.23 -46.45
C VAL A 159 4.23 31.06 -47.28
N GLN A 160 5.50 31.13 -46.88
CA GLN A 160 6.58 31.36 -47.84
C GLN A 160 7.92 30.79 -47.36
N GLU A 161 8.49 29.92 -48.19
CA GLU A 161 9.80 29.30 -48.07
C GLU A 161 10.96 30.24 -48.47
N ALA A 162 12.14 29.93 -47.91
CA ALA A 162 13.51 30.07 -48.43
C ALA A 162 14.07 31.47 -48.81
N HIS A 163 15.18 31.87 -48.17
CA HIS A 163 16.53 31.84 -48.75
C HIS A 163 17.61 32.37 -47.78
N GLN A 164 18.79 31.74 -47.85
CA GLN A 164 20.05 32.12 -47.21
C GLN A 164 20.55 33.50 -47.66
N SER A 165 21.16 34.25 -46.74
CA SER A 165 22.30 35.13 -47.02
C SER A 165 23.05 35.45 -45.72
N GLN A 166 24.34 35.07 -45.67
CA GLN A 166 25.30 35.53 -44.67
C GLN A 166 25.58 37.02 -44.86
N SER A 167 25.58 37.82 -43.78
CA SER A 167 26.61 38.84 -43.57
C SER A 167 26.62 39.35 -42.14
N THR A 168 27.84 39.45 -41.64
CA THR A 168 28.31 39.92 -40.35
C THR A 168 27.77 41.29 -39.94
N ARG A 169 27.27 41.41 -38.70
CA ARG A 169 27.62 42.53 -37.81
C ARG A 169 27.20 42.25 -36.36
N THR A 170 28.21 42.22 -35.51
CA THR A 170 28.13 42.11 -34.06
C THR A 170 27.52 43.38 -33.47
N THR A 171 26.37 43.26 -32.81
CA THR A 171 25.84 44.26 -31.88
C THR A 171 25.09 43.54 -30.75
N THR A 172 25.79 43.44 -29.62
CA THR A 172 25.28 43.47 -28.24
C THR A 172 23.78 43.28 -27.97
N VAL A 173 23.51 42.20 -27.23
CA VAL A 173 22.50 42.04 -26.17
C VAL A 173 21.03 42.01 -26.59
N HIS A 174 20.50 40.79 -26.78
CA HIS A 174 19.27 40.37 -26.11
C HIS A 174 19.25 38.83 -25.96
N LEU A 175 19.69 38.34 -24.80
CA LEU A 175 19.45 36.95 -24.37
C LEU A 175 17.94 36.82 -24.10
N GLN A 176 17.17 36.49 -25.13
CA GLN A 176 15.90 35.80 -24.93
C GLN A 176 16.22 34.33 -24.67
N ASN A 177 16.62 34.04 -23.43
CA ASN A 177 16.54 32.68 -22.90
C ASN A 177 15.05 32.33 -22.81
N GLY A 178 14.53 31.71 -23.86
CA GLY A 178 13.19 31.13 -23.86
C GLY A 178 13.09 29.98 -22.86
N PRO A 179 11.87 29.69 -22.34
CA PRO A 179 11.61 28.59 -21.41
C PRO A 179 11.93 27.19 -21.97
N GLU A 180 12.16 27.05 -23.29
CA GLU A 180 12.40 25.77 -23.97
C GLU A 180 13.73 25.08 -23.57
N MET A 181 14.77 25.82 -23.19
CA MET A 181 16.08 25.22 -22.82
C MET A 181 16.05 24.60 -21.41
N VAL A 182 15.22 25.12 -20.52
CA VAL A 182 15.03 24.60 -19.14
C VAL A 182 14.10 23.40 -19.14
N GLU A 183 13.10 23.40 -20.02
CA GLU A 183 12.20 22.26 -20.24
C GLU A 183 12.96 21.03 -20.76
N SER A 184 13.94 21.21 -21.66
CA SER A 184 14.83 20.15 -22.15
C SER A 184 15.69 19.51 -21.05
N PHE A 185 16.22 20.31 -20.13
CA PHE A 185 17.03 19.80 -19.01
C PHE A 185 16.18 18.99 -18.02
N HIS A 186 15.00 19.51 -17.65
CA HIS A 186 14.09 18.79 -16.76
C HIS A 186 13.53 17.52 -17.42
N HIS A 187 13.22 17.57 -18.71
CA HIS A 187 12.78 16.39 -19.45
C HIS A 187 13.85 15.30 -19.48
N ARG A 188 15.11 15.67 -19.72
CA ARG A 188 16.26 14.74 -19.66
C ARG A 188 16.42 14.13 -18.27
N GLN A 189 16.31 14.94 -17.22
CA GLN A 189 16.42 14.48 -15.84
C GLN A 189 15.29 13.51 -15.47
N LEU A 190 14.06 13.78 -15.93
CA LEU A 190 12.91 12.88 -15.74
C LEU A 190 13.12 11.54 -16.44
N TYR A 191 13.61 11.52 -17.69
CA TYR A 191 13.93 10.26 -18.37
C TYR A 191 15.06 9.48 -17.69
N GLN A 192 16.08 10.15 -17.17
CA GLN A 192 17.15 9.48 -16.42
C GLN A 192 16.61 8.83 -15.14
N MET A 193 15.76 9.54 -14.39
CA MET A 193 15.12 9.01 -13.19
C MET A 193 14.17 7.85 -13.50
N MET A 194 13.39 7.96 -14.58
CA MET A 194 12.49 6.89 -15.02
C MET A 194 13.27 5.63 -15.45
N ASN A 195 14.37 5.78 -16.19
CA ASN A 195 15.23 4.66 -16.56
C ASN A 195 15.87 3.99 -15.33
N GLN A 196 16.29 4.79 -14.35
CA GLN A 196 16.82 4.26 -13.09
C GLN A 196 15.76 3.45 -12.33
N LEU A 197 14.52 3.95 -12.27
CA LEU A 197 13.42 3.24 -11.62
C LEU A 197 13.07 1.94 -12.35
N LEU A 198 13.04 1.97 -13.69
CA LEU A 198 12.79 0.79 -14.51
C LEU A 198 13.87 -0.26 -14.30
N GLN A 199 15.14 0.16 -14.26
CA GLN A 199 16.26 -0.74 -13.99
C GLN A 199 16.18 -1.35 -12.58
N GLN A 200 15.80 -0.56 -11.58
CA GLN A 200 15.59 -1.06 -10.22
C GLN A 200 14.45 -2.08 -10.16
N GLN A 201 13.35 -1.85 -10.87
CA GLN A 201 12.23 -2.78 -10.94
C GLN A 201 12.65 -4.12 -11.57
N GLN A 202 13.42 -4.09 -12.66
CA GLN A 202 13.95 -5.31 -13.28
C GLN A 202 14.82 -6.11 -12.31
N GLN A 203 15.70 -5.44 -11.57
CA GLN A 203 16.54 -6.12 -10.57
C GLN A 203 15.73 -6.79 -9.46
N ILE A 204 14.63 -6.17 -9.02
CA ILE A 204 13.74 -6.75 -8.01
C ILE A 204 13.07 -8.01 -8.56
N LEU A 205 12.56 -7.95 -9.79
CA LEU A 205 11.93 -9.11 -10.44
C LEU A 205 12.92 -10.26 -10.62
N ASP A 206 14.15 -9.98 -11.04
CA ASP A 206 15.19 -10.99 -11.20
C ASP A 206 15.57 -11.63 -9.85
N GLN A 207 15.63 -10.82 -8.78
CA GLN A 207 15.88 -11.34 -7.43
C GLN A 207 14.72 -12.21 -6.92
N GLN A 208 13.48 -11.82 -7.18
CA GLN A 208 12.31 -12.62 -6.83
C GLN A 208 12.33 -13.97 -7.55
N SER A 209 12.51 -13.96 -8.88
CA SER A 209 12.60 -15.20 -9.66
C SER A 209 13.72 -16.12 -9.17
N ARG A 210 14.88 -15.55 -8.78
CA ARG A 210 15.97 -16.34 -8.19
C ARG A 210 15.58 -16.94 -6.83
N ARG A 211 14.89 -16.18 -5.99
CA ARG A 211 14.42 -16.64 -4.68
C ARG A 211 13.43 -17.79 -4.83
N ASP A 212 12.46 -17.65 -5.72
CA ASP A 212 11.43 -18.66 -5.95
C ASP A 212 12.04 -19.98 -6.43
N ARG A 213 13.00 -19.92 -7.37
CA ARG A 213 13.76 -21.10 -7.83
C ARG A 213 14.53 -21.77 -6.71
N LEU A 214 15.12 -21.02 -5.79
CA LEU A 214 15.83 -21.59 -4.64
C LEU A 214 14.87 -22.29 -3.68
N GLN A 215 13.71 -21.70 -3.40
CA GLN A 215 12.69 -22.30 -2.55
C GLN A 215 12.12 -23.59 -3.15
N GLU A 216 11.90 -23.62 -4.47
CA GLU A 216 11.48 -24.83 -5.18
C GLU A 216 12.55 -25.94 -5.06
N LEU A 217 13.82 -25.59 -5.24
CA LEU A 217 14.92 -26.54 -5.06
C LEU A 217 15.02 -27.07 -3.62
N GLU A 218 14.86 -26.21 -2.62
CA GLU A 218 14.84 -26.61 -1.20
C GLU A 218 13.67 -27.56 -0.90
N LEU A 219 12.50 -27.33 -1.51
CA LEU A 219 11.35 -28.22 -1.42
C LEU A 219 11.68 -29.59 -2.04
N HIS A 220 12.28 -29.61 -3.23
CA HIS A 220 12.68 -30.86 -3.90
C HIS A 220 13.68 -31.66 -3.06
N VAL A 221 14.69 -31.01 -2.50
CA VAL A 221 15.67 -31.66 -1.60
C VAL A 221 14.97 -32.24 -0.36
N SER A 222 14.08 -31.47 0.26
CA SER A 222 13.35 -31.90 1.45
C SER A 222 12.38 -33.06 1.17
N LEU A 223 11.79 -33.10 -0.02
CA LEU A 223 10.96 -34.22 -0.47
C LEU A 223 11.80 -35.48 -0.67
N ILE A 224 12.92 -35.37 -1.42
CA ILE A 224 13.84 -36.49 -1.66
C ILE A 224 14.35 -37.06 -0.34
N GLN A 225 14.71 -36.19 0.61
CA GLN A 225 15.18 -36.63 1.93
C GLN A 225 14.10 -37.43 2.67
N ARG A 226 12.86 -36.93 2.72
CA ARG A 226 11.75 -37.66 3.37
C ARG A 226 11.44 -38.99 2.70
N MET A 227 11.51 -39.06 1.37
CA MET A 227 11.32 -40.32 0.66
C MET A 227 12.46 -41.30 0.95
N THR A 228 13.70 -40.80 1.04
CA THR A 228 14.86 -41.62 1.42
C THR A 228 14.71 -42.17 2.85
N GLU A 229 14.29 -41.33 3.80
CA GLU A 229 14.02 -41.72 5.20
C GLU A 229 12.88 -42.73 5.31
N ALA A 230 11.89 -42.66 4.41
CA ALA A 230 10.81 -43.63 4.32
C ALA A 230 11.21 -44.96 3.64
N GLY A 231 12.47 -45.10 3.21
CA GLY A 231 13.01 -46.33 2.64
C GLY A 231 12.79 -46.50 1.14
N PHE A 232 12.40 -45.44 0.43
CA PHE A 232 12.30 -45.50 -1.04
C PHE A 232 13.69 -45.61 -1.66
N THR A 233 13.80 -46.45 -2.68
CA THR A 233 14.99 -46.56 -3.51
C THR A 233 15.13 -45.36 -4.44
N LYS A 234 16.34 -45.13 -4.96
CA LYS A 234 16.62 -43.99 -5.84
C LYS A 234 15.77 -44.04 -7.12
N GLU A 235 15.52 -45.24 -7.62
CA GLU A 235 14.72 -45.53 -8.80
C GLU A 235 13.24 -45.16 -8.56
N GLU A 236 12.66 -45.56 -7.42
CA GLU A 236 11.29 -45.22 -7.04
C GLU A 236 11.10 -43.72 -6.80
N ILE A 237 12.10 -43.05 -6.21
CA ILE A 237 12.09 -41.58 -6.06
C ILE A 237 12.08 -40.90 -7.43
N GLY A 238 12.91 -41.38 -8.36
CA GLY A 238 12.98 -40.85 -9.73
C GLY A 238 11.65 -40.97 -10.48
N GLU A 239 10.98 -42.14 -10.39
CA GLU A 239 9.68 -42.36 -11.02
C GLU A 239 8.58 -41.47 -10.43
N GLN A 240 8.59 -41.25 -9.11
CA GLN A 240 7.61 -40.38 -8.46
C GLN A 240 7.83 -38.90 -8.82
N LEU A 241 9.08 -38.44 -8.90
CA LEU A 241 9.38 -37.06 -9.29
C LEU A 241 8.99 -36.77 -10.75
N GLN A 242 9.15 -37.73 -11.66
CA GLN A 242 8.72 -37.55 -13.05
C GLN A 242 7.21 -37.34 -13.20
N LYS A 243 6.39 -37.93 -12.32
CA LYS A 243 4.92 -37.73 -12.33
C LYS A 243 4.51 -36.31 -11.94
N PHE A 244 5.36 -35.56 -11.24
CA PHE A 244 5.10 -34.18 -10.86
C PHE A 244 5.56 -33.14 -11.89
N GLN A 245 6.27 -33.57 -12.96
CA GLN A 245 6.77 -32.69 -14.03
C GLN A 245 5.90 -32.69 -15.30
N GLN A 246 4.78 -33.42 -15.30
CA GLN A 246 3.76 -33.41 -16.38
C GLN A 246 2.57 -32.52 -15.99
#